data_AF-A0A126P1A8-F1
#
_entry.id   AF-A0A126P1A8-F1
#
_cell.length_a   1.000
_cell.length_b   1.000
_cell.length_c   1.000
_cell.angle_alpha   90.00
_cell.angle_beta   90.00
_cell.angle_gamma   90.00
#
_symmetry.space_group_name_H-M   'P 1'
#
loop_
_entity.id
_entity.type
_entity.pdbx_description
1 polymer ?
#
loop_
_entity_poly.entity_id
_entity_poly.type
_entity_poly.pdbx_seq_one_letter_code
_entity_poly.pdbx_strand_id
1 'polypeptide(L)'
;MLFFAAAGIFFAKLVLDNPTRSELSIFLAIMTLHPFGTEFFTFSDATLNIMIGLLLSAAGAFLAARSSNQWVSIGIATLLLIAALSIYQTTIAYVLPLCLIALVVRISRRELPAFQQPFFQWPEFRALIVVLASVVVYLAVAKLISHVSGVPLDGRTDFAGLVDVKAKLSIVWTALTLALWPMPGLLPAGASILLIVLLTISTILVIFPMLRNGLVLSGILCAAMLAAGLGWAVGASAVGKVIWLVPRVLAPMSAFAAGLIMVGWHLASLRSKALFGVASVVLVLAYIGSSNRILSEQHRLNHWDAQQANRIVDRLERHPRFVDIRSLAIIGGDWRRSARLVTTTGDMNVSAFFSRPSKLGLIQEASGYRFEKTTATEYTDAEQYCQTAPHFPADASVTVLGSVGIVCLVKLE
;
A
#
# COMPACT_ATOMS: atom_id res chain seq x y z
N MET A 1 4.84 -14.20 -3.78
CA MET A 1 5.90 -13.72 -4.69
C MET A 1 5.58 -13.94 -6.17
N LEU A 2 5.27 -15.16 -6.62
CA LEU A 2 4.99 -15.44 -8.04
C LEU A 2 3.87 -14.58 -8.65
N PHE A 3 2.74 -14.40 -7.96
CA PHE A 3 1.64 -13.55 -8.44
C PHE A 3 2.04 -12.08 -8.60
N PHE A 4 2.88 -11.56 -7.70
CA PHE A 4 3.34 -10.17 -7.75
C PHE A 4 4.30 -9.94 -8.92
N ALA A 5 5.21 -10.88 -9.19
CA ALA A 5 6.06 -10.85 -10.36
C ALA A 5 5.24 -10.98 -11.67
N ALA A 6 4.26 -11.89 -11.70
CA ALA A 6 3.35 -12.04 -12.84
C ALA A 6 2.55 -10.75 -13.11
N ALA A 7 2.02 -10.11 -12.07
CA ALA A 7 1.36 -8.81 -12.17
C ALA A 7 2.31 -7.77 -12.79
N GLY A 8 3.56 -7.72 -12.31
CA GLY A 8 4.57 -6.82 -12.85
C GLY A 8 4.89 -7.05 -14.33
N ILE A 9 4.88 -8.30 -14.80
CA ILE A 9 5.03 -8.62 -16.24
C ILE A 9 3.86 -8.07 -17.05
N PHE A 10 2.61 -8.29 -16.60
CA PHE A 10 1.44 -7.76 -17.29
C PHE A 10 1.43 -6.23 -17.31
N PHE A 11 1.81 -5.59 -16.21
CA PHE A 11 1.96 -4.14 -16.13
C PHE A 11 3.06 -3.59 -17.03
N ALA A 12 4.24 -4.21 -17.06
CA ALA A 12 5.32 -3.81 -17.97
C ALA A 12 4.86 -3.93 -19.44
N LYS A 13 4.16 -5.02 -19.80
CA LYS A 13 3.59 -5.24 -21.14
C LYS A 13 2.40 -4.34 -21.47
N LEU A 14 1.70 -3.84 -20.47
CA LEU A 14 0.66 -2.83 -20.65
C LEU A 14 1.30 -1.51 -21.08
N VAL A 15 2.41 -1.12 -20.46
CA VAL A 15 3.13 0.13 -20.73
C VAL A 15 3.94 0.08 -22.03
N LEU A 16 4.68 -1.02 -22.26
CA LEU A 16 5.46 -1.26 -23.47
C LEU A 16 5.02 -2.57 -24.11
N ASP A 17 4.69 -2.57 -25.40
CA ASP A 17 4.21 -3.76 -26.12
C ASP A 17 5.14 -4.98 -25.99
N ASN A 18 6.44 -4.73 -26.20
CA ASN A 18 7.49 -5.74 -26.22
C ASN A 18 8.67 -5.25 -25.38
N PRO A 19 8.56 -5.29 -24.03
CA PRO A 19 9.64 -4.86 -23.18
C PRO A 19 10.80 -5.86 -23.30
N THR A 20 12.01 -5.33 -23.40
CA THR A 20 13.26 -6.10 -23.32
C THR A 20 13.42 -6.73 -21.93
N ARG A 21 14.31 -7.72 -21.81
CA ARG A 21 14.61 -8.35 -20.51
C ARG A 21 15.09 -7.35 -19.46
N SER A 22 15.88 -6.36 -19.88
CA SER A 22 16.40 -5.31 -18.99
C SER A 22 15.29 -4.38 -18.51
N GLU A 23 14.39 -3.94 -19.40
CA GLU A 23 13.23 -3.13 -19.06
C GLU A 23 12.32 -3.86 -18.06
N LEU A 24 12.05 -5.14 -18.32
CA LEU A 24 11.28 -5.97 -17.41
C LEU A 24 11.96 -6.13 -16.04
N SER A 25 13.27 -6.32 -16.02
CA SER A 25 14.03 -6.47 -14.76
C SER A 25 14.01 -5.19 -13.93
N ILE A 26 14.17 -4.02 -14.57
CA ILE A 26 14.07 -2.71 -13.91
C ILE A 26 12.68 -2.53 -13.33
N PHE A 27 11.64 -2.79 -14.13
CA PHE A 27 10.26 -2.64 -13.70
C PHE A 27 9.95 -3.53 -12.49
N LEU A 28 10.28 -4.83 -12.59
CA LEU A 28 10.05 -5.79 -11.53
C LEU A 28 10.83 -5.43 -10.25
N ALA A 29 12.11 -5.09 -10.37
CA ALA A 29 12.94 -4.75 -9.21
C ALA A 29 12.40 -3.52 -8.47
N ILE A 30 12.08 -2.43 -9.18
CA ILE A 30 11.61 -1.20 -8.56
C ILE A 30 10.20 -1.37 -7.97
N MET A 31 9.29 -2.01 -8.70
CA MET A 31 7.92 -2.22 -8.22
C MET A 31 7.90 -3.14 -6.99
N THR A 32 8.65 -4.24 -7.02
CA THR A 32 8.51 -5.30 -6.00
C THR A 32 9.33 -5.06 -4.74
N LEU A 33 10.44 -4.31 -4.83
CA LEU A 33 11.34 -4.07 -3.70
C LEU A 33 11.10 -2.73 -3.01
N HIS A 34 10.18 -1.89 -3.50
CA HIS A 34 9.94 -0.58 -2.91
C HIS A 34 9.55 -0.67 -1.41
N PRO A 35 10.20 0.07 -0.50
CA PRO A 35 10.03 -0.12 0.96
C PRO A 35 8.61 0.04 1.47
N PHE A 36 7.79 0.89 0.86
CA PHE A 36 6.35 1.01 1.17
C PHE A 36 5.55 -0.29 0.99
N GLY A 37 5.98 -1.17 0.08
CA GLY A 37 5.38 -2.48 -0.10
C GLY A 37 5.67 -3.44 1.06
N THR A 38 6.71 -3.19 1.87
CA THR A 38 7.14 -4.06 2.97
C THR A 38 6.03 -4.26 4.01
N GLU A 39 5.21 -3.24 4.24
CA GLU A 39 4.07 -3.32 5.17
C GLU A 39 3.05 -4.40 4.75
N PHE A 40 2.88 -4.70 3.45
CA PHE A 40 2.00 -5.80 3.07
C PHE A 40 2.49 -7.14 3.64
N PHE A 41 3.81 -7.34 3.66
CA PHE A 41 4.46 -8.57 4.11
C PHE A 41 4.47 -8.75 5.63
N THR A 42 4.16 -7.70 6.41
CA THR A 42 4.01 -7.82 7.87
C THR A 42 2.63 -8.35 8.27
N PHE A 43 1.65 -8.38 7.35
CA PHE A 43 0.31 -8.92 7.57
C PHE A 43 0.05 -10.09 6.61
N SER A 44 -0.09 -11.30 7.16
CA SER A 44 -0.29 -12.54 6.39
C SER A 44 -1.45 -12.44 5.39
N ASP A 45 -2.61 -11.97 5.86
CA ASP A 45 -3.82 -11.90 5.04
C ASP A 45 -3.74 -10.79 3.99
N ALA A 46 -3.12 -9.65 4.34
CA ALA A 46 -2.99 -8.54 3.40
C ALA A 46 -2.03 -8.89 2.25
N THR A 47 -0.97 -9.67 2.53
CA THR A 47 0.01 -10.09 1.53
C THR A 47 -0.65 -10.84 0.37
N LEU A 48 -1.44 -11.87 0.67
CA LEU A 48 -2.05 -12.69 -0.37
C LEU A 48 -3.11 -11.89 -1.14
N ASN A 49 -3.93 -11.13 -0.41
CA ASN A 49 -5.00 -10.32 -1.01
C ASN A 49 -4.45 -9.27 -1.99
N ILE A 50 -3.40 -8.53 -1.63
CA ILE A 50 -2.81 -7.54 -2.55
C ILE A 50 -2.16 -8.23 -3.76
N MET A 51 -1.48 -9.36 -3.58
CA MET A 51 -0.83 -10.08 -4.68
C MET A 51 -1.82 -10.59 -5.71
N ILE A 52 -2.92 -11.21 -5.26
CA ILE A 52 -3.99 -11.69 -6.14
C ILE A 52 -4.69 -10.50 -6.80
N GLY A 53 -5.05 -9.49 -6.00
CA GLY A 53 -5.71 -8.29 -6.51
C GLY A 53 -4.90 -7.59 -7.60
N LEU A 54 -3.58 -7.47 -7.43
CA LEU A 54 -2.70 -6.88 -8.44
C LEU A 54 -2.55 -7.74 -9.69
N LEU A 55 -2.48 -9.07 -9.55
CA LEU A 55 -2.47 -9.95 -10.71
C LEU A 55 -3.75 -9.80 -11.53
N LEU A 56 -4.91 -9.82 -10.87
CA LEU A 56 -6.21 -9.68 -11.53
C LEU A 56 -6.36 -8.31 -12.19
N SER A 57 -5.94 -7.22 -11.53
CA SER A 57 -6.02 -5.88 -12.11
C SER A 57 -5.05 -5.69 -13.28
N ALA A 58 -3.83 -6.22 -13.17
CA ALA A 58 -2.85 -6.19 -14.25
C ALA A 58 -3.30 -7.01 -15.46
N ALA A 59 -3.77 -8.24 -15.22
CA ALA A 59 -4.29 -9.11 -16.27
C ALA A 59 -5.54 -8.52 -16.94
N GLY A 60 -6.46 -7.96 -16.15
CA GLY A 60 -7.66 -7.31 -16.66
C GLY A 60 -7.33 -6.11 -17.57
N ALA A 61 -6.48 -5.18 -17.10
CA ALA A 61 -6.07 -4.05 -17.92
C ALA A 61 -5.27 -4.48 -19.16
N PHE A 62 -4.40 -5.48 -19.04
CA PHE A 62 -3.67 -6.03 -20.18
C PHE A 62 -4.59 -6.67 -21.22
N LEU A 63 -5.56 -7.48 -20.80
CA LEU A 63 -6.56 -8.10 -21.69
C LEU A 63 -7.42 -7.06 -22.39
N ALA A 64 -7.85 -6.02 -21.65
CA ALA A 64 -8.56 -4.89 -22.21
C ALA A 64 -7.73 -4.18 -23.29
N ALA A 65 -6.41 -4.05 -23.11
CA ALA A 65 -5.55 -3.47 -24.13
C ALA A 65 -5.31 -4.41 -25.32
N ARG A 66 -4.99 -5.69 -25.11
CA ARG A 66 -4.29 -6.51 -26.12
C ARG A 66 -5.09 -7.59 -26.82
N SER A 67 -6.34 -7.82 -26.44
CA SER A 67 -7.10 -8.91 -27.03
C SER A 67 -7.62 -8.61 -28.45
N SER A 68 -7.68 -9.66 -29.27
CA SER A 68 -8.27 -9.67 -30.61
C SER A 68 -9.81 -9.72 -30.58
N ASN A 69 -10.41 -10.47 -29.64
CA ASN A 69 -11.86 -10.51 -29.45
C ASN A 69 -12.29 -9.48 -28.41
N GLN A 70 -12.63 -8.28 -28.90
CA GLN A 70 -12.83 -7.10 -28.08
C GLN A 70 -13.94 -7.28 -27.04
N TRP A 71 -15.12 -7.78 -27.42
CA TRP A 71 -16.27 -7.86 -26.52
C TRP A 71 -16.09 -8.87 -25.40
N VAL A 72 -15.65 -10.09 -25.73
CA VAL A 72 -15.40 -11.14 -24.74
C VAL A 72 -14.31 -10.70 -23.77
N SER A 73 -13.26 -10.06 -24.28
CA SER A 73 -12.13 -9.64 -23.45
C SER A 73 -12.43 -8.42 -22.60
N ILE A 74 -13.28 -7.48 -23.06
CA ILE A 74 -13.81 -6.41 -22.22
C ILE A 74 -14.63 -7.02 -21.07
N GLY A 75 -15.50 -8.00 -21.34
CA GLY A 75 -16.27 -8.69 -20.31
C GLY A 75 -15.37 -9.36 -19.27
N ILE A 76 -14.40 -10.18 -19.70
CA ILE A 76 -13.45 -10.85 -18.81
C ILE A 76 -12.60 -9.82 -18.04
N ALA A 77 -12.07 -8.79 -18.72
CA ALA A 77 -11.28 -7.74 -18.07
C ALA A 77 -12.06 -7.03 -16.97
N THR A 78 -13.33 -6.71 -17.25
CA THR A 78 -14.23 -6.05 -16.29
C THR A 78 -14.46 -6.94 -15.07
N LEU A 79 -14.72 -8.24 -15.28
CA LEU A 79 -14.87 -9.21 -14.19
C LEU A 79 -13.59 -9.33 -13.34
N LEU A 80 -12.42 -9.40 -13.96
CA LEU A 80 -11.13 -9.47 -13.26
C LEU A 80 -10.86 -8.20 -12.44
N LEU A 81 -11.17 -7.02 -12.99
CA LEU A 81 -11.00 -5.74 -12.31
C LEU A 81 -11.98 -5.58 -11.14
N ILE A 82 -13.25 -5.96 -11.30
CA ILE A 82 -14.22 -5.97 -10.20
C ILE A 82 -13.79 -6.95 -9.11
N ALA A 83 -13.32 -8.14 -9.48
CA ALA A 83 -12.79 -9.11 -8.53
C ALA A 83 -11.55 -8.55 -7.78
N ALA A 84 -10.64 -7.88 -8.49
CA ALA A 84 -9.49 -7.21 -7.89
C ALA A 84 -9.91 -6.16 -6.85
N LEU A 85 -10.89 -5.31 -7.18
CA LEU A 85 -11.42 -4.28 -6.28
C LEU A 85 -12.13 -4.87 -5.05
N SER A 86 -12.82 -6.00 -5.22
CA SER A 86 -13.47 -6.73 -4.14
C SER A 86 -12.48 -7.41 -3.18
N ILE A 87 -11.32 -7.85 -3.68
CA ILE A 87 -10.25 -8.42 -2.85
C ILE A 87 -9.45 -7.32 -2.16
N TYR A 88 -9.01 -6.31 -2.92
CA TYR A 88 -8.18 -5.23 -2.40
C TYR A 88 -8.31 -3.95 -3.25
N GLN A 89 -9.00 -2.95 -2.70
CA GLN A 89 -9.34 -1.71 -3.41
C GLN A 89 -8.13 -0.90 -3.87
N THR A 90 -7.00 -0.95 -3.15
CA THR A 90 -5.80 -0.16 -3.53
C THR A 90 -5.19 -0.58 -4.85
N THR A 91 -5.58 -1.74 -5.42
CA THR A 91 -5.15 -2.20 -6.74
C THR A 91 -5.44 -1.19 -7.85
N ILE A 92 -6.50 -0.36 -7.71
CA ILE A 92 -6.81 0.72 -8.66
C ILE A 92 -5.71 1.79 -8.72
N ALA A 93 -5.06 2.05 -7.58
CA ALA A 93 -3.98 3.02 -7.47
C ALA A 93 -2.71 2.54 -8.16
N TYR A 94 -2.56 1.24 -8.41
CA TYR A 94 -1.45 0.67 -9.19
C TYR A 94 -1.72 0.68 -10.69
N VAL A 95 -2.92 0.26 -11.11
CA VAL A 95 -3.22 0.06 -12.54
C VAL A 95 -3.48 1.38 -13.28
N LEU A 96 -4.18 2.35 -12.65
CA LEU A 96 -4.55 3.59 -13.33
C LEU A 96 -3.32 4.42 -13.76
N PRO A 97 -2.28 4.63 -12.90
CA PRO A 97 -1.09 5.35 -13.32
C PRO A 97 -0.36 4.67 -14.48
N LEU A 98 -0.37 3.33 -14.53
CA LEU A 98 0.24 2.58 -15.62
C LEU A 98 -0.55 2.69 -16.93
N CYS A 99 -1.89 2.72 -16.87
CA CYS A 99 -2.71 3.05 -18.04
C CYS A 99 -2.40 4.46 -18.57
N LEU A 100 -2.19 5.44 -17.69
CA LEU A 100 -1.79 6.80 -18.09
C LEU A 100 -0.39 6.82 -18.69
N ILE A 101 0.58 6.11 -18.11
CA ILE A 101 1.93 5.99 -18.69
C ILE A 101 1.87 5.29 -20.06
N ALA A 102 1.05 4.25 -20.24
CA ALA A 102 0.87 3.58 -21.53
C ALA A 102 0.33 4.54 -22.60
N LEU A 103 -0.63 5.39 -22.25
CA LEU A 103 -1.13 6.46 -23.14
C LEU A 103 -0.04 7.49 -23.46
N VAL A 104 0.77 7.88 -22.46
CA VAL A 104 1.92 8.78 -22.67
C VAL A 104 2.91 8.17 -23.66
N VAL A 105 3.25 6.89 -23.51
CA VAL A 105 4.12 6.17 -24.47
C VAL A 105 3.51 6.20 -25.87
N ARG A 106 2.22 5.90 -26.01
CA ARG A 106 1.50 5.91 -27.29
C ARG A 106 1.52 7.29 -27.96
N ILE A 107 1.33 8.36 -27.19
CA ILE A 107 1.36 9.74 -27.68
C ILE A 107 2.79 10.16 -28.03
N SER A 108 3.79 9.78 -27.22
CA SER A 108 5.20 10.13 -27.44
C SER A 108 5.81 9.48 -28.68
N ARG A 109 5.31 8.30 -29.10
CA ARG A 109 5.76 7.57 -30.28
C ARG A 109 5.18 8.09 -31.61
N ARG A 110 4.40 9.17 -31.59
CA ARG A 110 3.68 9.63 -32.78
C ARG A 110 4.57 10.20 -33.87
N GLU A 111 4.69 9.40 -34.92
CA GLU A 111 4.49 9.83 -36.30
C GLU A 111 3.02 10.33 -36.45
N LEU A 112 2.82 11.41 -37.22
CA LEU A 112 1.55 12.15 -37.41
C LEU A 112 0.27 11.34 -37.76
N PRO A 113 0.29 10.13 -38.37
CA PRO A 113 -0.96 9.43 -38.75
C PRO A 113 -1.84 8.99 -37.58
N ALA A 114 -1.29 8.87 -36.37
CA ALA A 114 -2.03 8.30 -35.23
C ALA A 114 -3.16 9.23 -34.71
N PHE A 115 -3.12 10.54 -34.95
CA PHE A 115 -4.24 11.46 -34.64
C PHE A 115 -5.42 11.33 -35.61
N GLN A 116 -5.27 10.61 -36.73
CA GLN A 116 -6.36 10.36 -37.66
C GLN A 116 -7.29 9.25 -37.15
N GLN A 117 -6.81 8.35 -36.29
CA GLN A 117 -7.66 7.34 -35.65
C GLN A 117 -8.28 7.89 -34.36
N PRO A 118 -9.60 7.73 -34.17
CA PRO A 118 -10.27 8.13 -32.94
C PRO A 118 -9.66 7.48 -31.70
N PHE A 119 -9.56 8.23 -30.60
CA PHE A 119 -8.98 7.78 -29.32
C PHE A 119 -9.58 6.47 -28.81
N PHE A 120 -10.88 6.22 -29.03
CA PHE A 120 -11.56 5.00 -28.59
C PHE A 120 -11.05 3.72 -29.27
N GLN A 121 -10.33 3.84 -30.40
CA GLN A 121 -9.72 2.70 -31.08
C GLN A 121 -8.36 2.33 -30.48
N TRP A 122 -7.79 3.16 -29.61
CA TRP A 122 -6.46 2.91 -29.06
C TRP A 122 -6.54 1.84 -27.95
N PRO A 123 -5.74 0.77 -28.03
CA PRO A 123 -5.62 -0.26 -26.99
C PRO A 123 -5.50 0.30 -25.57
N GLU A 124 -4.61 1.28 -25.39
CA GLU A 124 -4.29 1.85 -24.08
C GLU A 124 -5.44 2.71 -23.53
N PHE A 125 -6.13 3.44 -24.42
CA PHE A 125 -7.31 4.22 -24.05
C PHE A 125 -8.47 3.31 -23.67
N ARG A 126 -8.69 2.23 -24.42
CA ARG A 126 -9.70 1.23 -24.09
C ARG A 126 -9.44 0.61 -22.72
N ALA A 127 -8.19 0.25 -22.41
CA ALA A 127 -7.84 -0.26 -21.08
C ALA A 127 -8.16 0.75 -19.97
N LEU A 128 -7.83 2.04 -20.16
CA LEU A 128 -8.18 3.11 -19.22
C LEU A 128 -9.71 3.18 -19.00
N ILE A 129 -10.51 3.17 -20.08
CA ILE A 129 -11.97 3.23 -19.98
C ILE A 129 -12.52 2.00 -19.27
N VAL A 130 -12.02 0.79 -19.56
CA VAL A 130 -12.46 -0.44 -18.89
C VAL A 130 -12.12 -0.41 -17.40
N VAL A 131 -10.95 0.10 -17.03
CA VAL A 131 -10.56 0.30 -15.62
C VAL A 131 -11.52 1.26 -14.92
N LEU A 132 -11.79 2.42 -15.51
CA LEU A 132 -12.71 3.41 -14.94
C LEU A 132 -14.16 2.88 -14.85
N ALA A 133 -14.64 2.21 -15.90
CA ALA A 133 -15.95 1.59 -15.92
C ALA A 133 -16.08 0.50 -14.85
N SER A 134 -15.04 -0.31 -14.65
CA SER A 134 -15.02 -1.35 -13.61
C SER A 134 -15.13 -0.76 -12.20
N VAL A 135 -14.51 0.41 -11.95
CA VAL A 135 -14.68 1.14 -10.69
C VAL A 135 -16.13 1.59 -10.51
N VAL A 136 -16.74 2.18 -11.53
CA VAL A 136 -18.15 2.61 -11.47
C VAL A 136 -19.08 1.44 -11.20
N VAL A 137 -18.89 0.31 -11.89
CA VAL A 137 -19.68 -0.91 -11.70
C VAL A 137 -19.47 -1.47 -10.29
N TYR A 138 -18.24 -1.56 -9.82
CA TYR A 138 -17.92 -2.01 -8.45
C TYR A 138 -18.64 -1.16 -7.40
N LEU A 139 -18.59 0.17 -7.53
CA LEU A 139 -19.25 1.09 -6.60
C LEU A 139 -20.78 0.99 -6.65
N ALA A 140 -21.35 0.82 -7.84
CA ALA A 140 -22.79 0.60 -8.00
C ALA A 140 -23.23 -0.70 -7.30
N VAL A 141 -22.47 -1.78 -7.49
CA VAL A 141 -22.73 -3.08 -6.84
C VAL A 141 -22.56 -2.97 -5.32
N ALA A 142 -21.50 -2.34 -4.83
CA ALA A 142 -21.27 -2.15 -3.40
C ALA A 142 -22.41 -1.35 -2.74
N LYS A 143 -22.86 -0.27 -3.39
CA LYS A 143 -23.99 0.54 -2.92
C LYS A 143 -25.29 -0.25 -2.92
N LEU A 144 -25.55 -1.05 -3.96
CA LEU A 144 -26.73 -1.92 -4.02
C LEU A 144 -26.71 -2.96 -2.89
N ILE A 145 -25.58 -3.63 -2.67
CA ILE A 145 -25.42 -4.59 -1.57
C ILE A 145 -25.67 -3.92 -0.23
N SER A 146 -25.09 -2.74 0.02
CA SER A 146 -25.31 -1.98 1.26
C SER A 146 -26.78 -1.63 1.45
N HIS A 147 -27.47 -1.19 0.39
CA HIS A 147 -28.89 -0.86 0.44
C HIS A 147 -29.78 -2.08 0.73
N VAL A 148 -29.51 -3.23 0.10
CA VAL A 148 -30.32 -4.45 0.25
C VAL A 148 -30.04 -5.16 1.58
N SER A 149 -28.79 -5.21 2.02
CA SER A 149 -28.40 -5.91 3.25
C SER A 149 -28.55 -5.08 4.52
N GLY A 150 -28.71 -3.75 4.40
CA GLY A 150 -28.68 -2.83 5.53
C GLY A 150 -27.30 -2.67 6.18
N VAL A 151 -26.26 -3.31 5.64
CA VAL A 151 -24.89 -3.19 6.15
C VAL A 151 -24.28 -1.88 5.61
N PRO A 152 -23.81 -0.97 6.49
CA PRO A 152 -23.21 0.28 6.05
C PRO A 152 -21.91 0.02 5.27
N LEU A 153 -21.66 0.85 4.27
CA LEU A 153 -20.39 0.86 3.54
C LEU A 153 -19.24 1.24 4.47
N ASP A 154 -18.08 0.61 4.25
CA ASP A 154 -16.85 1.00 4.94
C ASP A 154 -16.46 2.44 4.57
N GLY A 155 -15.87 3.17 5.52
CA GLY A 155 -15.50 4.57 5.33
C GLY A 155 -14.48 4.81 4.21
N ARG A 156 -13.80 3.78 3.70
CA ARG A 156 -12.93 3.86 2.51
C ARG A 156 -13.71 3.82 1.19
N THR A 157 -14.95 3.32 1.22
CA THR A 157 -15.90 3.31 0.09
C THR A 157 -16.95 4.41 0.16
N ASP A 158 -17.02 5.12 1.29
CA ASP A 158 -17.87 6.28 1.46
C ASP A 158 -17.23 7.53 0.83
N PHE A 159 -17.85 8.03 -0.24
CA PHE A 159 -17.43 9.23 -0.97
C PHE A 159 -18.12 10.52 -0.50
N ALA A 160 -18.91 10.48 0.57
CA ALA A 160 -19.56 11.67 1.12
C ALA A 160 -18.55 12.80 1.47
N GLY A 161 -17.27 12.46 1.66
CA GLY A 161 -16.18 13.41 1.93
C GLY A 161 -15.61 14.14 0.70
N LEU A 162 -16.13 13.95 -0.53
CA LEU A 162 -15.61 14.61 -1.74
C LEU A 162 -15.89 16.13 -1.81
N VAL A 163 -16.70 16.68 -0.89
CA VAL A 163 -17.14 18.07 -0.90
C VAL A 163 -16.01 19.06 -0.55
N ASP A 164 -14.99 18.64 0.20
CA ASP A 164 -13.86 19.51 0.60
C ASP A 164 -12.63 19.34 -0.30
N VAL A 165 -12.72 19.90 -1.51
CA VAL A 165 -11.63 19.80 -2.51
C VAL A 165 -10.30 20.35 -2.00
N LYS A 166 -10.33 21.44 -1.21
CA LYS A 166 -9.10 22.06 -0.68
C LYS A 166 -8.41 21.13 0.32
N ALA A 167 -9.16 20.53 1.25
CA ALA A 167 -8.59 19.55 2.17
C ALA A 167 -8.06 18.33 1.42
N LYS A 168 -8.78 17.82 0.41
CA LYS A 168 -8.32 16.69 -0.41
C LYS A 168 -7.02 17.00 -1.16
N LEU A 169 -6.87 18.19 -1.74
CA LEU A 169 -5.63 18.61 -2.39
C LEU A 169 -4.46 18.68 -1.39
N SER A 170 -4.69 19.19 -0.17
CA SER A 170 -3.68 19.20 0.90
C SER A 170 -3.24 17.78 1.29
N ILE A 171 -4.16 16.83 1.32
CA ILE A 171 -3.87 15.41 1.60
C ILE A 171 -3.04 14.79 0.48
N VAL A 172 -3.39 15.03 -0.78
CA VAL A 172 -2.60 14.55 -1.93
C VAL A 172 -1.20 15.15 -1.91
N TRP A 173 -1.08 16.44 -1.59
CA TRP A 173 0.22 17.08 -1.42
C TRP A 173 1.04 16.43 -0.30
N THR A 174 0.42 16.18 0.86
CA THR A 174 1.07 15.49 1.99
C THR A 174 1.46 14.06 1.62
N ALA A 175 0.63 13.35 0.87
CA ALA A 175 0.94 12.01 0.38
C ALA A 175 2.11 12.02 -0.61
N LEU A 176 2.18 13.02 -1.49
CA LEU A 176 3.28 13.21 -2.43
C LEU A 176 4.60 13.50 -1.70
N THR A 177 4.59 14.38 -0.71
CA THR A 177 5.78 14.69 0.09
C THR A 177 6.26 13.47 0.86
N LEU A 178 5.34 12.72 1.49
CA LEU A 178 5.68 11.47 2.17
C LEU A 178 6.18 10.40 1.20
N ALA A 179 5.67 10.36 -0.04
CA ALA A 179 6.06 9.36 -1.01
C ALA A 179 7.44 9.62 -1.62
N LEU A 180 7.76 10.88 -1.90
CA LEU A 180 9.05 11.28 -2.48
C LEU A 180 10.12 11.53 -1.42
N TRP A 181 9.72 11.89 -0.21
CA TRP A 181 10.60 12.22 0.91
C TRP A 181 10.08 11.62 2.23
N PRO A 182 10.02 10.27 2.32
CA PRO A 182 9.57 9.61 3.54
C PRO A 182 10.53 9.88 4.69
N MET A 183 10.09 9.55 5.91
CA MET A 183 10.96 9.64 7.08
C MET A 183 12.26 8.83 6.87
N PRO A 184 13.43 9.34 7.32
CA PRO A 184 14.73 8.70 7.08
C PRO A 184 14.84 7.24 7.54
N GLY A 185 13.97 6.81 8.46
CA GLY A 185 13.86 5.41 8.87
C GLY A 185 13.38 4.47 7.77
N LEU A 186 12.48 4.93 6.89
CA LEU A 186 11.88 4.13 5.82
C LEU A 186 12.74 4.12 4.56
N LEU A 187 13.22 5.28 4.13
CA LEU A 187 14.11 5.41 2.99
C LEU A 187 15.19 6.45 3.29
N PRO A 188 16.48 6.13 3.08
CA PRO A 188 17.55 7.11 3.21
C PRO A 188 17.36 8.28 2.24
N ALA A 189 17.69 9.50 2.67
CA ALA A 189 17.55 10.70 1.84
C ALA A 189 18.25 10.59 0.48
N GLY A 190 19.41 9.94 0.41
CA GLY A 190 20.12 9.70 -0.85
C GLY A 190 19.32 8.86 -1.86
N ALA A 191 18.57 7.87 -1.39
CA ALA A 191 17.72 7.05 -2.26
C ALA A 191 16.46 7.81 -2.71
N SER A 192 15.90 8.67 -1.84
CA SER A 192 14.83 9.61 -2.22
C SER A 192 15.27 10.58 -3.31
N ILE A 193 16.45 11.21 -3.15
CA ILE A 193 17.05 12.10 -4.17
C ILE A 193 17.24 11.33 -5.48
N LEU A 194 17.81 10.12 -5.42
CA LEU A 194 18.05 9.30 -6.60
C LEU A 194 16.75 8.92 -7.34
N LEU A 195 15.70 8.56 -6.60
CA LEU A 195 14.37 8.32 -7.16
C LEU A 195 13.84 9.58 -7.86
N ILE A 196 13.85 10.74 -7.20
CA ILE A 196 13.38 12.01 -7.77
C ILE A 196 14.14 12.34 -9.06
N VAL A 197 15.47 12.20 -9.05
CA VAL A 197 16.33 12.43 -10.22
C VAL A 197 15.95 11.49 -11.37
N LEU A 198 15.79 10.19 -11.11
CA LEU A 198 15.39 9.21 -12.13
C LEU A 198 14.01 9.50 -12.71
N LEU A 199 13.03 9.87 -11.88
CA LEU A 199 11.69 10.26 -12.34
C LEU A 199 11.73 11.54 -13.18
N THR A 200 12.56 12.51 -12.77
CA THR A 200 12.71 13.80 -13.45
C THR A 200 13.36 13.59 -14.82
N ILE A 201 14.46 12.85 -14.89
CA ILE A 201 15.14 12.51 -16.14
C ILE A 201 14.20 11.72 -17.07
N SER A 202 13.47 10.73 -16.54
CA SER A 202 12.49 9.97 -17.33
C SER A 202 11.40 10.87 -17.92
N THR A 203 10.90 11.81 -17.12
CA THR A 203 9.89 12.79 -17.55
C THR A 203 10.44 13.70 -18.66
N ILE A 204 11.67 14.19 -18.50
CA ILE A 204 12.36 15.01 -19.52
C ILE A 204 12.55 14.22 -20.82
N LEU A 205 13.00 12.97 -20.75
CA LEU A 205 13.22 12.12 -21.93
C LEU A 205 11.93 11.86 -22.71
N VAL A 206 10.78 11.83 -22.03
CA VAL A 206 9.47 11.69 -22.68
C VAL A 206 9.00 13.00 -23.31
N ILE A 207 9.06 14.11 -22.56
CA ILE A 207 8.38 15.36 -22.94
C ILE A 207 9.25 16.23 -23.85
N PHE A 208 10.55 16.34 -23.57
CA PHE A 208 11.44 17.28 -24.26
C PHE A 208 11.51 17.09 -25.78
N PRO A 209 11.57 15.85 -26.32
CA PRO A 209 11.55 15.65 -27.77
C PRO A 209 10.28 16.21 -28.42
N MET A 210 9.13 16.09 -27.76
CA MET A 210 7.85 16.58 -28.28
C MET A 210 7.84 18.11 -28.33
N LEU A 211 8.31 18.77 -27.27
CA LEU A 211 8.42 20.23 -27.23
C LEU A 211 9.39 20.75 -28.29
N ARG A 212 10.56 20.11 -28.42
CA ARG A 212 11.57 20.47 -29.44
C ARG A 212 11.04 20.34 -30.87
N ASN A 213 10.17 19.36 -31.12
CA ASN A 213 9.57 19.11 -32.43
C ASN A 213 8.28 19.91 -32.67
N GLY A 214 7.98 20.92 -31.85
CA GLY A 214 6.79 21.78 -32.02
C GLY A 214 5.46 21.14 -31.59
N LEU A 215 5.47 19.93 -31.02
CA LEU A 215 4.28 19.21 -30.54
C LEU A 215 3.88 19.65 -29.12
N VAL A 216 3.81 20.96 -28.88
CA VAL A 216 3.65 21.56 -27.54
C VAL A 216 2.42 21.02 -26.81
N LEU A 217 1.27 20.98 -27.47
CA LEU A 217 0.02 20.50 -26.87
C LEU A 217 0.12 19.02 -26.43
N SER A 218 0.78 18.19 -27.24
CA SER A 218 0.97 16.78 -26.91
C SER A 218 1.96 16.61 -25.73
N GLY A 219 3.00 17.46 -25.67
CA GLY A 219 3.92 17.52 -24.53
C GLY A 219 3.22 17.93 -23.24
N ILE A 220 2.38 18.97 -23.28
CA ILE A 220 1.55 19.41 -22.15
C ILE A 220 0.59 18.31 -21.70
N LEU A 221 -0.09 17.64 -22.64
CA LEU A 221 -1.00 16.53 -22.33
C LEU A 221 -0.25 15.38 -21.65
N CYS A 222 0.94 15.00 -22.15
CA CYS A 222 1.75 13.96 -21.51
C CYS A 222 2.21 14.38 -20.11
N ALA A 223 2.62 15.64 -19.92
CA ALA A 223 2.97 16.17 -18.60
C ALA A 223 1.79 16.08 -17.62
N ALA A 224 0.60 16.48 -18.07
CA ALA A 224 -0.62 16.41 -17.28
C ALA A 224 -1.00 14.96 -16.92
N MET A 225 -0.86 14.01 -17.85
CA MET A 225 -1.10 12.59 -17.60
C MET A 225 -0.10 12.00 -16.59
N LEU A 226 1.19 12.35 -16.68
CA LEU A 226 2.20 11.91 -15.71
C LEU A 226 1.94 12.50 -14.32
N ALA A 227 1.60 13.79 -14.23
CA ALA A 227 1.24 14.44 -12.97
C ALA A 227 -0.03 13.83 -12.35
N ALA A 228 -1.06 13.57 -13.16
CA ALA A 228 -2.27 12.90 -12.72
C ALA A 228 -2.01 11.46 -12.26
N GLY A 229 -1.15 10.72 -12.98
CA GLY A 229 -0.74 9.37 -12.60
C GLY A 229 0.01 9.34 -11.27
N LEU A 230 0.95 10.25 -11.06
CA LEU A 230 1.67 10.41 -9.79
C LEU A 230 0.72 10.78 -8.65
N GLY A 231 -0.12 11.80 -8.86
CA GLY A 231 -1.11 12.24 -7.88
C GLY A 231 -2.10 11.14 -7.50
N TRP A 232 -2.52 10.32 -8.46
CA TRP A 232 -3.37 9.16 -8.19
C TRP A 232 -2.63 8.04 -7.45
N ALA A 233 -1.39 7.71 -7.85
CA ALA A 233 -0.59 6.66 -7.23
C ALA A 233 -0.39 6.87 -5.72
N VAL A 234 -0.26 8.12 -5.28
CA VAL A 234 -0.09 8.49 -3.86
C VAL A 234 -1.40 8.92 -3.19
N GLY A 235 -2.37 9.41 -3.96
CA GLY A 235 -3.54 10.13 -3.47
C GLY A 235 -4.88 9.42 -3.65
N ALA A 236 -4.93 8.21 -4.23
CA ALA A 236 -6.19 7.50 -4.46
C ALA A 236 -7.01 7.28 -3.17
N SER A 237 -6.36 7.12 -2.02
CA SER A 237 -7.04 7.02 -0.72
C SER A 237 -7.72 8.31 -0.27
N ALA A 238 -7.30 9.46 -0.78
CA ALA A 238 -7.91 10.75 -0.44
C ALA A 238 -9.35 10.84 -0.96
N VAL A 239 -9.76 10.01 -1.92
CA VAL A 239 -11.12 10.01 -2.47
C VAL A 239 -12.15 9.55 -1.43
N GLY A 240 -11.79 8.62 -0.53
CA GLY A 240 -12.67 8.13 0.53
C GLY A 240 -12.79 9.09 1.72
N LYS A 241 -13.70 8.77 2.65
CA LYS A 241 -13.90 9.52 3.90
C LYS A 241 -12.77 9.30 4.90
N VAL A 242 -12.23 8.07 4.98
CA VAL A 242 -11.13 7.73 5.89
C VAL A 242 -9.79 8.01 5.23
N ILE A 243 -9.06 8.98 5.76
CA ILE A 243 -7.71 9.35 5.29
C ILE A 243 -6.70 8.76 6.27
N TRP A 244 -6.02 7.71 5.84
CA TRP A 244 -5.00 7.00 6.63
C TRP A 244 -3.74 6.85 5.75
N LEU A 245 -2.85 7.84 5.81
CA LEU A 245 -1.63 7.89 4.99
C LEU A 245 -0.53 7.01 5.58
N VAL A 246 -0.75 5.70 5.52
CA VAL A 246 0.24 4.70 5.91
C VAL A 246 1.00 4.17 4.70
N PRO A 247 2.22 3.64 4.89
CA PRO A 247 3.09 3.33 3.76
C PRO A 247 2.49 2.36 2.72
N ARG A 248 1.71 1.35 3.11
CA ARG A 248 1.00 0.46 2.15
C ARG A 248 0.03 1.19 1.21
N VAL A 249 -0.51 2.34 1.63
CA VAL A 249 -1.39 3.18 0.79
C VAL A 249 -0.58 4.00 -0.21
N LEU A 250 0.67 4.32 0.11
CA LEU A 250 1.62 5.01 -0.77
C LEU A 250 2.40 4.05 -1.67
N ALA A 251 2.36 2.75 -1.41
CA ALA A 251 3.01 1.71 -2.20
C ALA A 251 2.70 1.70 -3.71
N PRO A 252 1.53 2.15 -4.22
CA PRO A 252 1.30 2.27 -5.67
C PRO A 252 2.26 3.23 -6.39
N MET A 253 2.91 4.15 -5.65
CA MET A 253 4.03 4.94 -6.16
C MET A 253 5.14 4.07 -6.78
N SER A 254 5.34 2.85 -6.25
CA SER A 254 6.32 1.90 -6.79
C SER A 254 6.03 1.50 -8.23
N ALA A 255 4.76 1.29 -8.59
CA ALA A 255 4.35 0.94 -9.95
C ALA A 255 4.48 2.14 -10.90
N PHE A 256 4.08 3.34 -10.44
CA PHE A 256 4.30 4.56 -11.21
C PHE A 256 5.79 4.79 -11.48
N ALA A 257 6.62 4.70 -10.44
CA ALA A 257 8.06 4.87 -10.55
C ALA A 257 8.69 3.81 -11.47
N ALA A 258 8.35 2.53 -11.28
CA ALA A 258 8.81 1.44 -12.12
C ALA A 258 8.44 1.65 -13.59
N GLY A 259 7.19 2.02 -13.87
CA GLY A 259 6.70 2.28 -15.22
C GLY A 259 7.42 3.46 -15.89
N LEU A 260 7.53 4.59 -15.19
CA LEU A 260 8.17 5.78 -15.73
C LEU A 260 9.68 5.61 -15.92
N ILE A 261 10.37 4.98 -14.96
CA ILE A 261 11.81 4.67 -15.06
C ILE A 261 12.07 3.65 -16.18
N MET A 262 11.20 2.66 -16.36
CA MET A 262 11.30 1.72 -17.50
C MET A 262 11.16 2.45 -18.84
N VAL A 263 10.22 3.40 -18.96
CA VAL A 263 10.08 4.23 -20.17
C VAL A 263 11.29 5.15 -20.37
N GLY A 264 11.81 5.76 -19.30
CA GLY A 264 13.03 6.56 -19.36
C GLY A 264 14.23 5.74 -19.84
N TRP A 265 14.39 4.51 -19.34
CA TRP A 265 15.38 3.55 -19.81
C TRP A 265 15.20 3.22 -21.30
N HIS A 266 13.97 2.95 -21.73
CA HIS A 266 13.65 2.62 -23.12
C HIS A 266 14.12 3.73 -24.08
N LEU A 267 13.89 4.98 -23.72
CA LEU A 267 14.21 6.18 -24.51
C LEU A 267 15.67 6.65 -24.36
N ALA A 268 16.41 6.15 -23.37
CA ALA A 268 17.78 6.59 -23.10
C ALA A 268 18.76 6.15 -24.21
N SER A 269 19.73 7.02 -24.50
CA SER A 269 20.86 6.68 -25.38
C SER A 269 21.69 5.51 -24.81
N LEU A 270 22.47 4.82 -25.64
CA LEU A 270 23.29 3.68 -25.18
C LEU A 270 24.23 4.05 -24.02
N ARG A 271 24.84 5.24 -24.06
CA ARG A 271 25.70 5.75 -22.98
C ARG A 271 24.88 6.07 -21.72
N SER A 272 23.72 6.71 -21.90
CA SER A 272 22.82 7.05 -20.79
C SER A 272 22.24 5.81 -20.11
N LYS A 273 21.98 4.72 -20.85
CA LYS A 273 21.51 3.44 -20.30
C LYS A 273 22.47 2.88 -19.25
N ALA A 274 23.79 2.96 -19.47
CA ALA A 274 24.75 2.50 -18.47
C ALA A 274 24.60 3.26 -17.14
N LEU A 275 24.54 4.60 -17.19
CA LEU A 275 24.35 5.44 -16.00
C LEU A 275 22.99 5.18 -15.33
N PHE A 276 21.93 5.08 -16.12
CA PHE A 276 20.58 4.77 -15.65
C PHE A 276 20.52 3.42 -14.94
N GLY A 277 21.32 2.46 -15.41
CA GLY A 277 21.39 1.10 -14.86
C GLY A 277 22.10 1.08 -13.54
N VAL A 278 23.25 1.74 -13.45
CA VAL A 278 23.97 1.93 -12.19
C VAL A 278 23.08 2.65 -11.17
N ALA A 279 22.42 3.74 -11.55
CA ALA A 279 21.48 4.46 -10.69
C ALA A 279 20.31 3.57 -10.24
N SER A 280 19.72 2.79 -11.13
CA SER A 280 18.63 1.86 -10.79
C SER A 280 19.10 0.76 -9.83
N VAL A 281 20.31 0.21 -10.03
CA VAL A 281 20.90 -0.79 -9.13
C VAL A 281 21.15 -0.20 -7.75
N VAL A 282 21.74 1.00 -7.66
CA VAL A 282 21.96 1.69 -6.38
C VAL A 282 20.63 1.94 -5.66
N LEU A 283 19.60 2.38 -6.39
CA LEU A 283 18.26 2.58 -5.83
C LEU A 283 17.68 1.27 -5.28
N VAL A 284 17.76 0.19 -6.05
CA VAL A 284 17.27 -1.13 -5.64
C VAL A 284 18.03 -1.68 -4.44
N LEU A 285 19.36 -1.50 -4.37
CA LEU A 285 20.15 -1.88 -3.20
C LEU A 285 19.73 -1.09 -1.95
N ALA A 286 19.47 0.21 -2.10
CA ALA A 286 18.94 1.02 -1.00
C ALA A 286 17.55 0.54 -0.54
N TYR A 287 16.68 0.17 -1.48
CA TYR A 287 15.38 -0.43 -1.17
C TYR A 287 15.50 -1.75 -0.40
N ILE A 288 16.38 -2.65 -0.85
CA ILE A 288 16.67 -3.91 -0.15
C ILE A 288 17.17 -3.64 1.27
N GLY A 289 18.10 -2.69 1.44
CA GLY A 289 18.61 -2.30 2.76
C GLY A 289 17.51 -1.75 3.68
N SER A 290 16.66 -0.87 3.15
CA SER A 290 15.48 -0.33 3.86
C SER A 290 14.50 -1.42 4.29
N SER A 291 14.11 -2.32 3.38
CA SER A 291 13.19 -3.42 3.70
C SER A 291 13.77 -4.39 4.71
N ASN A 292 15.07 -4.71 4.63
CA ASN A 292 15.75 -5.54 5.65
C ASN A 292 15.76 -4.87 7.02
N ARG A 293 15.97 -3.55 7.07
CA ARG A 293 15.89 -2.79 8.33
C ARG A 293 14.48 -2.84 8.93
N ILE A 294 13.45 -2.62 8.12
CA ILE A 294 12.04 -2.72 8.54
C ILE A 294 11.76 -4.10 9.13
N LEU A 295 12.16 -5.16 8.42
CA LEU A 295 11.99 -6.55 8.86
C LEU A 295 12.74 -6.86 10.17
N SER A 296 13.99 -6.42 10.27
CA SER A 296 14.80 -6.62 11.48
C SER A 296 14.19 -5.90 12.70
N GLU A 297 13.69 -4.68 12.52
CA GLU A 297 13.01 -3.96 13.59
C GLU A 297 11.65 -4.60 13.95
N GLN A 298 10.92 -5.16 12.98
CA GLN A 298 9.69 -5.95 13.24
C GLN A 298 10.00 -7.19 14.07
N HIS A 299 11.05 -7.94 13.74
CA HIS A 299 11.46 -9.11 14.52
C HIS A 299 11.85 -8.74 15.96
N ARG A 300 12.61 -7.64 16.12
CA ARG A 300 12.99 -7.14 17.44
C ARG A 300 11.76 -6.75 18.27
N LEU A 301 10.81 -6.06 17.65
CA LEU A 301 9.54 -5.68 18.28
C LEU A 301 8.72 -6.91 18.70
N ASN A 302 8.56 -7.88 17.82
CA ASN A 302 7.82 -9.11 18.10
C ASN A 302 8.46 -9.88 19.27
N HIS A 303 9.80 -9.88 19.36
CA HIS A 303 10.49 -10.49 20.49
C HIS A 303 10.24 -9.75 21.80
N TRP A 304 10.26 -8.41 21.80
CA TRP A 304 9.90 -7.60 22.97
C TRP A 304 8.44 -7.81 23.39
N ASP A 305 7.53 -7.91 22.43
CA ASP A 305 6.11 -8.22 22.64
C ASP A 305 5.93 -9.60 23.27
N ALA A 306 6.58 -10.64 22.73
CA ALA A 306 6.54 -11.99 23.28
C ALA A 306 7.15 -12.07 24.69
N GLN A 307 8.29 -11.41 24.93
CA GLN A 307 8.92 -11.38 26.26
C GLN A 307 8.02 -10.69 27.30
N GLN A 308 7.39 -9.57 26.94
CA GLN A 308 6.46 -8.90 27.85
C GLN A 308 5.21 -9.76 28.09
N ALA A 309 4.68 -10.41 27.06
CA ALA A 309 3.56 -11.34 27.19
C ALA A 309 3.88 -12.46 28.18
N ASN A 310 5.05 -13.11 28.05
CA ASN A 310 5.47 -14.17 28.97
C ASN A 310 5.67 -13.67 30.40
N ARG A 311 6.17 -12.45 30.60
CA ARG A 311 6.28 -11.84 31.94
C ARG A 311 4.93 -11.50 32.56
N ILE A 312 3.93 -11.14 31.74
CA ILE A 312 2.56 -10.94 32.21
C ILE A 312 1.97 -12.27 32.66
N VAL A 313 2.13 -13.33 31.86
CA VAL A 313 1.63 -14.67 32.16
C VAL A 313 2.31 -15.26 33.40
N ASP A 314 3.63 -15.17 33.51
CA ASP A 314 4.37 -15.60 34.72
C ASP A 314 3.84 -14.90 35.99
N ARG A 315 3.44 -13.62 35.90
CA ARG A 315 2.83 -12.92 37.04
C ARG A 315 1.38 -13.33 37.30
N LEU A 316 0.62 -13.68 36.26
CA LEU A 316 -0.71 -14.27 36.41
C LEU A 316 -0.61 -15.65 37.09
N GLU A 317 0.31 -16.51 36.66
CA GLU A 317 0.52 -17.87 37.19
C GLU A 317 0.84 -17.87 38.69
N ARG A 318 1.57 -16.85 39.16
CA ARG A 318 1.89 -16.68 40.59
C ARG A 318 0.72 -16.15 41.41
N HIS A 319 -0.35 -15.68 40.78
CA HIS A 319 -1.52 -15.21 41.50
C HIS A 319 -2.29 -16.39 42.12
N PRO A 320 -2.68 -16.35 43.41
CA PRO A 320 -3.35 -17.48 44.07
C PRO A 320 -4.65 -17.96 43.38
N ARG A 321 -5.31 -17.04 42.67
CA ARG A 321 -6.54 -17.29 41.89
C ARG A 321 -6.30 -17.50 40.39
N PHE A 322 -5.09 -17.87 39.98
CA PHE A 322 -4.78 -18.07 38.55
C PHE A 322 -5.69 -19.12 37.89
N VAL A 323 -5.99 -20.20 38.61
CA VAL A 323 -6.83 -21.30 38.13
C VAL A 323 -8.28 -20.89 37.87
N ASP A 324 -8.71 -19.75 38.44
CA ASP A 324 -10.07 -19.22 38.27
C ASP A 324 -10.20 -18.33 37.02
N ILE A 325 -9.08 -17.99 36.37
CA ILE A 325 -9.07 -17.09 35.22
C ILE A 325 -9.64 -17.80 33.99
N ARG A 326 -10.75 -17.28 33.49
CA ARG A 326 -11.38 -17.69 32.23
C ARG A 326 -11.14 -16.69 31.11
N SER A 327 -11.28 -15.39 31.40
CA SER A 327 -11.10 -14.31 30.44
C SER A 327 -9.98 -13.37 30.86
N LEU A 328 -9.39 -12.65 29.90
CA LEU A 328 -8.25 -11.76 30.15
C LEU A 328 -8.50 -10.35 29.59
N ALA A 329 -8.56 -9.37 30.48
CA ALA A 329 -8.61 -7.95 30.16
C ALA A 329 -7.20 -7.35 30.14
N ILE A 330 -6.79 -6.78 29.00
CA ILE A 330 -5.50 -6.10 28.86
C ILE A 330 -5.75 -4.64 28.50
N ILE A 331 -5.62 -3.77 29.49
CA ILE A 331 -5.96 -2.34 29.42
C ILE A 331 -4.70 -1.52 29.15
N GLY A 332 -4.84 -0.42 28.41
CA GLY A 332 -3.71 0.48 28.09
C GLY A 332 -2.80 -0.06 26.99
N GLY A 333 -1.49 0.18 27.09
CA GLY A 333 -0.53 -0.20 26.07
C GLY A 333 -0.31 0.88 25.01
N ASP A 334 0.77 0.73 24.26
CA ASP A 334 1.27 1.75 23.34
C ASP A 334 1.70 1.13 22.01
N TRP A 335 1.57 1.90 20.93
CA TRP A 335 2.03 1.60 19.58
C TRP A 335 3.54 1.55 19.48
N ARG A 336 4.24 2.30 20.33
CA ARG A 336 5.71 2.34 20.42
C ARG A 336 6.23 1.72 21.71
N ARG A 337 7.45 1.19 21.66
CA ARG A 337 8.22 0.81 22.87
C ARG A 337 9.08 1.98 23.34
N SER A 338 9.49 1.96 24.61
CA SER A 338 10.39 2.98 25.18
C SER A 338 11.70 3.08 24.40
N ALA A 339 12.25 1.93 23.97
CA ALA A 339 13.30 1.88 22.97
C ALA A 339 12.68 2.16 21.58
N ARG A 340 12.85 3.38 21.09
CA ARG A 340 12.26 3.82 19.82
C ARG A 340 12.88 3.07 18.64
N LEU A 341 12.01 2.57 17.75
CA LEU A 341 12.40 2.03 16.45
C LEU A 341 12.31 3.16 15.42
N VAL A 342 13.27 3.24 14.51
CA VAL A 342 13.31 4.34 13.53
C VAL A 342 12.27 4.13 12.42
N THR A 343 11.85 2.88 12.22
CA THR A 343 10.87 2.48 11.20
C THR A 343 9.43 2.41 11.71
N THR A 344 9.16 2.74 12.99
CA THR A 344 7.77 2.81 13.46
C THR A 344 7.07 3.98 12.79
N THR A 345 6.20 3.69 11.81
CA THR A 345 5.54 4.69 10.98
C THR A 345 4.21 4.13 10.47
N GLY A 346 3.12 4.83 10.76
CA GLY A 346 1.80 4.33 10.41
C GLY A 346 1.55 2.99 11.09
N ASP A 347 1.24 1.96 10.30
CA ASP A 347 1.02 0.59 10.80
C ASP A 347 2.29 -0.28 10.77
N MET A 348 3.44 0.23 10.30
CA MET A 348 4.70 -0.52 10.34
C MET A 348 5.34 -0.49 11.71
N ASN A 349 5.82 -1.65 12.17
CA ASN A 349 6.57 -1.80 13.41
C ASN A 349 5.83 -1.21 14.63
N VAL A 350 4.53 -1.45 14.66
CA VAL A 350 3.61 -1.12 15.76
C VAL A 350 3.44 -2.32 16.68
N SER A 351 3.56 -2.07 17.98
CA SER A 351 3.42 -3.09 19.02
C SER A 351 2.03 -3.73 19.01
N ALA A 352 1.97 -5.06 19.14
CA ALA A 352 0.70 -5.79 19.26
C ALA A 352 -0.02 -5.52 20.59
N PHE A 353 0.65 -4.87 21.56
CA PHE A 353 0.00 -4.36 22.76
C PHE A 353 -0.78 -3.05 22.55
N PHE A 354 -0.69 -2.41 21.38
CA PHE A 354 -1.43 -1.19 21.09
C PHE A 354 -2.91 -1.46 20.79
N SER A 355 -3.16 -2.30 19.79
CA SER A 355 -4.50 -2.52 19.29
C SER A 355 -5.26 -3.49 20.20
N ARG A 356 -6.43 -3.09 20.68
CA ARG A 356 -7.30 -3.95 21.52
C ARG A 356 -7.48 -5.38 20.96
N PRO A 357 -7.80 -5.59 19.66
CA PRO A 357 -7.97 -6.94 19.12
C PRO A 357 -6.70 -7.80 19.10
N SER A 358 -5.50 -7.22 19.08
CA SER A 358 -4.25 -8.00 18.99
C SER A 358 -3.70 -8.45 20.33
N LYS A 359 -4.01 -7.75 21.43
CA LYS A 359 -3.43 -8.02 22.76
C LYS A 359 -3.66 -9.45 23.25
N LEU A 360 -4.91 -9.93 23.17
CA LEU A 360 -5.25 -11.28 23.63
C LEU A 360 -4.56 -12.34 22.75
N GLY A 361 -4.62 -12.17 21.42
CA GLY A 361 -3.94 -13.06 20.49
C GLY A 361 -2.43 -13.13 20.73
N LEU A 362 -1.79 -12.00 21.05
CA LEU A 362 -0.38 -11.97 21.42
C LEU A 362 -0.09 -12.81 22.68
N ILE A 363 -0.89 -12.68 23.75
CA ILE A 363 -0.71 -13.48 24.96
C ILE A 363 -0.85 -14.97 24.63
N GLN A 364 -1.89 -15.34 23.87
CA GLN A 364 -2.15 -16.73 23.49
C GLN A 364 -1.03 -17.31 22.64
N GLU A 365 -0.53 -16.56 21.65
CA GLU A 365 0.55 -16.99 20.78
C GLU A 365 1.90 -17.12 21.52
N ALA A 366 2.21 -16.16 22.40
CA ALA A 366 3.49 -16.15 23.12
C ALA A 366 3.58 -17.22 24.23
N SER A 367 2.46 -17.50 24.90
CA SER A 367 2.43 -18.36 26.08
C SER A 367 1.77 -19.73 25.89
N GLY A 368 0.95 -19.90 24.85
CA GLY A 368 0.16 -21.11 24.62
C GLY A 368 -1.15 -21.21 25.43
N TYR A 369 -1.39 -20.29 26.38
CA TYR A 369 -2.66 -20.23 27.10
C TYR A 369 -3.82 -19.82 26.20
N ARG A 370 -5.04 -20.27 26.51
CA ARG A 370 -6.27 -19.93 25.78
C ARG A 370 -7.27 -19.23 26.68
N PHE A 371 -7.05 -17.94 26.93
CA PHE A 371 -8.04 -17.11 27.63
C PHE A 371 -9.19 -16.70 26.69
N GLU A 372 -10.39 -16.59 27.22
CA GLU A 372 -11.54 -16.06 26.48
C GLU A 372 -11.49 -14.53 26.36
N LYS A 373 -12.20 -13.99 25.35
CA LYS A 373 -12.44 -12.55 25.26
C LYS A 373 -13.38 -12.12 26.38
N THR A 374 -13.06 -11.00 27.01
CA THR A 374 -13.93 -10.42 28.04
C THR A 374 -15.25 -9.93 27.46
N THR A 375 -16.31 -9.99 28.26
CA THR A 375 -17.56 -9.29 27.96
C THR A 375 -17.36 -7.76 28.00
N ALA A 376 -18.36 -7.01 27.52
CA ALA A 376 -18.28 -5.55 27.52
C ALA A 376 -18.22 -4.98 28.96
N THR A 377 -18.97 -5.58 29.89
CA THR A 377 -19.00 -5.20 31.30
C THR A 377 -17.68 -5.51 31.99
N GLU A 378 -17.17 -6.74 31.83
CA GLU A 378 -15.86 -7.13 32.39
C GLU A 378 -14.71 -6.22 31.93
N TYR A 379 -14.76 -5.80 30.65
CA TYR A 379 -13.74 -4.90 30.12
C TYR A 379 -13.84 -3.49 30.74
N THR A 380 -15.05 -2.96 30.91
CA THR A 380 -15.27 -1.66 31.55
C THR A 380 -14.83 -1.68 33.01
N ASP A 381 -15.14 -2.75 33.74
CA ASP A 381 -14.73 -2.93 35.15
C ASP A 381 -13.20 -2.99 35.25
N ALA A 382 -12.54 -3.71 34.34
CA ALA A 382 -11.08 -3.76 34.25
C ALA A 382 -10.48 -2.39 33.88
N GLU A 383 -11.12 -1.63 33.01
CA GLU A 383 -10.68 -0.27 32.66
C GLU A 383 -10.77 0.67 33.86
N GLN A 384 -11.87 0.62 34.61
CA GLN A 384 -12.03 1.40 35.83
C GLN A 384 -10.98 1.03 36.90
N TYR A 385 -10.68 -0.26 37.05
CA TYR A 385 -9.59 -0.70 37.93
C TYR A 385 -8.24 -0.10 37.51
N CYS A 386 -7.89 -0.20 36.22
CA CYS A 386 -6.60 0.26 35.71
C CYS A 386 -6.44 1.79 35.71
N GLN A 387 -7.49 2.58 35.94
CA GLN A 387 -7.36 4.04 36.13
C GLN A 387 -6.62 4.41 37.42
N THR A 388 -6.67 3.55 38.44
CA THR A 388 -6.08 3.82 39.76
C THR A 388 -4.97 2.84 40.13
N ALA A 389 -4.93 1.68 39.47
CA ALA A 389 -3.89 0.69 39.69
C ALA A 389 -2.53 1.12 39.10
N PRO A 390 -1.41 0.72 39.72
CA PRO A 390 -0.09 0.85 39.11
C PRO A 390 0.00 0.10 37.78
N HIS A 391 0.74 0.65 36.82
CA HIS A 391 0.91 0.03 35.51
C HIS A 391 2.10 -0.94 35.47
N PHE A 392 2.08 -1.87 34.52
CA PHE A 392 3.14 -2.84 34.30
C PHE A 392 4.47 -2.11 34.07
N PRO A 393 5.57 -2.49 34.76
CA PRO A 393 5.81 -3.79 35.40
C PRO A 393 5.57 -3.88 36.91
N ALA A 394 4.83 -2.96 37.54
CA ALA A 394 4.53 -3.03 38.98
C ALA A 394 3.79 -4.33 39.34
N ASP A 395 3.98 -4.87 40.56
CA ASP A 395 3.31 -6.12 40.98
C ASP A 395 1.78 -6.02 40.88
N ALA A 396 1.21 -4.92 41.39
CA ALA A 396 -0.23 -4.66 41.37
C ALA A 396 -0.81 -4.33 39.97
N SER A 397 0.01 -4.35 38.92
CA SER A 397 -0.47 -4.16 37.54
C SER A 397 -1.16 -5.38 36.95
N VAL A 398 -1.03 -6.52 37.63
CA VAL A 398 -1.67 -7.78 37.27
C VAL A 398 -2.48 -8.24 38.47
N THR A 399 -3.78 -8.48 38.26
CA THR A 399 -4.68 -8.95 39.31
C THR A 399 -5.71 -9.91 38.73
N VAL A 400 -6.48 -10.56 39.60
CA VAL A 400 -7.62 -11.39 39.22
C VAL A 400 -8.84 -10.88 39.97
N LEU A 401 -9.93 -10.57 39.26
CA LEU A 401 -11.23 -10.20 39.82
C LEU A 401 -12.30 -11.20 39.32
N GLY A 402 -12.84 -12.01 40.24
CA GLY A 402 -13.73 -13.11 39.86
C GLY A 402 -12.98 -14.11 38.97
N SER A 403 -13.47 -14.29 37.74
CA SER A 403 -12.86 -15.14 36.71
C SER A 403 -12.10 -14.35 35.63
N VAL A 404 -11.86 -13.06 35.86
CA VAL A 404 -11.19 -12.18 34.90
C VAL A 404 -9.78 -11.85 35.40
N GLY A 405 -8.78 -12.22 34.61
CA GLY A 405 -7.42 -11.70 34.75
C GLY A 405 -7.37 -10.27 34.22
N ILE A 406 -6.79 -9.33 34.96
CA ILE A 406 -6.68 -7.93 34.58
C ILE A 406 -5.21 -7.55 34.51
N VAL A 407 -4.82 -6.91 33.42
CA VAL A 407 -3.46 -6.42 33.16
C VAL A 407 -3.50 -4.95 32.77
N CYS A 408 -2.88 -4.09 33.58
CA CYS A 408 -2.81 -2.65 33.36
C CYS A 408 -1.46 -2.28 32.71
N LEU A 409 -1.46 -1.90 31.44
CA LEU A 409 -0.25 -1.53 30.69
C LEU A 409 -0.09 -0.02 30.58
N VAL A 410 1.16 0.46 30.66
CA VAL A 410 1.49 1.88 30.43
C VAL A 410 1.08 2.31 29.03
N LYS A 411 0.55 3.53 28.92
CA LYS A 411 0.44 4.30 27.68
C LYS A 411 1.52 5.37 27.72
N LEU A 412 2.49 5.35 26.81
CA LEU A 412 3.56 6.36 26.82
C LEU A 412 3.00 7.62 26.16
N GLU A 413 3.14 8.76 26.85
CA GLU A 413 2.80 10.08 26.30
C GLU A 413 3.80 10.51 25.22
#